data_AF-A0A524NUD0-F1
#
_entry.id   AF-A0A524NUD0-F1
#
_cell.length_a   1.000
_cell.length_b   1.000
_cell.length_c   1.000
_cell.angle_alpha   90.00
_cell.angle_beta   90.00
_cell.angle_gamma   90.00
#
_symmetry.space_group_name_H-M   'P 1'
#
loop_
_entity.id
_entity.type
_entity.pdbx_description
1 polymer ?
#
loop_
_entity_poly.entity_id
_entity_poly.type
_entity_poly.pdbx_seq_one_letter_code
_entity_poly.pdbx_strand_id
1 'polypeptide(L)'
;MNRVPVIIEGLCYILSRLHRLDKIHLVKLMYLADKYHLMNYGRTISGDDFIALPHGPAGSRTMDVLEFDGYILGEYADKATELLVQGEGYEYLPGKKCSTDQLEMLSISDIESLDFAIDNFGTMDKWDVVHYTHSLPEWKRFEPLFNKGMTKRESIRITEVLS
;
A
#
# COMPACT_ATOMS: atom_id res chain seq x y z
N MET A 1 16.44 1.30 8.89
CA MET A 1 16.05 2.72 8.67
C MET A 1 14.53 2.76 8.65
N ASN A 2 13.90 3.67 9.40
CA ASN A 2 12.44 3.77 9.41
C ASN A 2 11.93 4.26 8.05
N ARG A 3 11.03 3.49 7.40
CA ARG A 3 10.49 3.79 6.06
C ARG A 3 9.08 4.41 6.10
N VAL A 4 8.53 4.69 7.28
CA VAL A 4 7.24 5.40 7.44
C VAL A 4 7.12 6.67 6.58
N PRO A 5 8.11 7.58 6.52
CA PRO A 5 8.00 8.76 5.67
C PRO A 5 7.89 8.42 4.17
N VAL A 6 8.51 7.33 3.72
CA VAL A 6 8.38 6.83 2.33
C VAL A 6 6.97 6.31 2.07
N ILE A 7 6.37 5.59 3.04
CA ILE A 7 4.98 5.11 2.92
C ILE A 7 4.01 6.28 2.84
N ILE A 8 4.15 7.30 3.71
CA ILE A 8 3.29 8.48 3.70
C ILE A 8 3.38 9.20 2.34
N GLU A 9 4.59 9.42 1.83
CA GLU A 9 4.78 10.08 0.54
C GLU A 9 4.27 9.23 -0.63
N GLY A 10 4.45 7.90 -0.61
CA GLY A 10 3.90 7.01 -1.63
C GLY A 10 2.38 7.03 -1.68
N LEU A 11 1.72 7.03 -0.51
CA LEU A 11 0.27 7.18 -0.40
C LEU A 11 -0.20 8.54 -0.91
N CYS A 12 0.50 9.62 -0.56
CA CYS A 12 0.22 10.94 -1.09
C CYS A 12 0.42 11.00 -2.62
N TYR A 13 1.49 10.40 -3.15
CA TYR A 13 1.73 10.34 -4.58
C TYR A 13 0.55 9.68 -5.32
N ILE A 14 0.09 8.52 -4.85
CA ILE A 14 -1.08 7.83 -5.40
C ILE A 14 -2.32 8.73 -5.34
N LEU A 15 -2.60 9.33 -4.18
CA LEU A 15 -3.76 10.22 -3.99
C LEU A 15 -3.69 11.51 -4.81
N SER A 16 -2.49 12.02 -5.09
CA SER A 16 -2.30 13.19 -5.95
C SER A 16 -2.74 12.92 -7.40
N ARG A 17 -2.65 11.65 -7.84
CA ARG A 17 -3.01 11.20 -9.19
C ARG A 17 -4.45 10.72 -9.30
N LEU A 18 -4.99 10.10 -8.24
CA LEU A 18 -6.32 9.48 -8.26
C LEU A 18 -7.38 10.24 -7.44
N HIS A 19 -6.98 11.29 -6.71
CA HIS A 19 -7.78 12.22 -5.90
C HIS A 19 -8.56 11.64 -4.72
N ARG A 20 -9.12 10.44 -4.84
CA ARG A 20 -9.93 9.79 -3.81
C ARG A 20 -9.88 8.29 -4.00
N LEU A 21 -9.53 7.57 -2.94
CA LEU A 21 -9.54 6.11 -2.92
C LEU A 21 -9.98 5.60 -1.56
N ASP A 22 -10.57 4.41 -1.53
CA ASP A 22 -10.80 3.72 -0.27
C ASP A 22 -9.52 3.02 0.22
N LYS A 23 -9.49 2.76 1.53
CA LYS A 23 -8.35 2.14 2.22
C LYS A 23 -7.85 0.87 1.54
N ILE A 24 -8.77 0.00 1.11
CA ILE A 24 -8.39 -1.29 0.52
C ILE A 24 -7.64 -1.03 -0.78
N HIS A 25 -8.16 -0.18 -1.66
CA HIS A 25 -7.52 0.13 -2.94
C HIS A 25 -6.13 0.74 -2.74
N LEU A 26 -5.96 1.69 -1.80
CA LEU A 26 -4.65 2.26 -1.48
C LEU A 26 -3.64 1.21 -1.00
N VAL A 27 -4.06 0.32 -0.09
CA VAL A 27 -3.21 -0.76 0.41
C VAL A 27 -2.81 -1.70 -0.74
N LYS A 28 -3.71 -1.97 -1.69
CA LYS A 28 -3.39 -2.79 -2.86
C LYS A 28 -2.42 -2.11 -3.80
N LEU A 29 -2.62 -0.83 -4.10
CA LEU A 29 -1.71 -0.10 -4.98
C LEU A 29 -0.30 -0.01 -4.40
N MET A 30 -0.16 0.27 -3.10
CA MET A 30 1.14 0.23 -2.42
C MET A 30 1.78 -1.16 -2.49
N TYR A 31 1.02 -2.22 -2.21
CA TYR A 31 1.53 -3.59 -2.30
C TYR A 31 1.97 -3.97 -3.73
N LEU A 32 1.20 -3.58 -4.75
CA LEU A 32 1.52 -3.88 -6.15
C LEU A 32 2.72 -3.07 -6.64
N ALA A 33 2.85 -1.82 -6.20
CA ALA A 33 4.04 -1.00 -6.44
C ALA A 33 5.27 -1.63 -5.78
N ASP A 34 5.16 -2.13 -4.55
CA ASP A 34 6.24 -2.85 -3.89
C ASP A 34 6.62 -4.15 -4.60
N LYS A 35 5.64 -4.96 -5.04
CA LYS A 35 5.91 -6.19 -5.80
C LYS A 35 6.63 -5.85 -7.10
N TYR A 36 6.17 -4.84 -7.85
CA TYR A 36 6.85 -4.38 -9.06
C TYR A 36 8.27 -3.90 -8.76
N HIS A 37 8.45 -3.06 -7.74
CA HIS A 37 9.76 -2.53 -7.38
C HIS A 37 10.71 -3.67 -6.95
N LEU A 38 10.20 -4.67 -6.24
CA LEU A 38 10.97 -5.84 -5.83
C LEU A 38 11.43 -6.67 -7.04
N MET A 39 10.56 -6.90 -8.01
CA MET A 39 10.89 -7.68 -9.21
C MET A 39 11.88 -6.97 -10.14
N ASN A 40 11.79 -5.65 -10.27
CA ASN A 40 12.61 -4.88 -11.22
C ASN A 40 13.89 -4.29 -10.59
N TYR A 41 13.88 -4.01 -9.29
CA TYR A 41 14.96 -3.29 -8.60
C TYR A 41 15.50 -4.00 -7.35
N GLY A 42 15.00 -5.21 -7.03
CA GLY A 42 15.54 -6.05 -5.96
C GLY A 42 15.27 -5.58 -4.54
N ARG A 43 14.40 -4.58 -4.35
CA ARG A 43 13.92 -4.11 -3.04
C ARG A 43 12.49 -3.62 -3.12
N THR A 44 11.80 -3.49 -2.00
CA THR A 44 10.49 -2.81 -1.93
C THR A 44 10.66 -1.29 -1.79
N ILE A 45 9.59 -0.54 -2.05
CA ILE A 45 9.48 0.90 -1.80
C ILE A 45 9.26 1.12 -0.30
N SER A 46 8.26 0.45 0.26
CA SER A 46 7.80 0.66 1.63
C SER A 46 8.73 0.05 2.68
N GLY A 47 9.47 -1.02 2.35
CA GLY A 47 10.12 -1.87 3.35
C GLY A 47 9.12 -2.56 4.29
N ASP A 48 7.88 -2.76 3.87
CA ASP A 48 6.78 -3.26 4.69
C ASP A 48 6.87 -4.77 4.96
N ASP A 49 6.23 -5.20 6.05
CA ASP A 49 5.99 -6.61 6.34
C ASP A 49 4.69 -7.02 5.64
N PHE A 50 4.80 -7.92 4.65
CA PHE A 50 3.64 -8.36 3.90
C PHE A 50 2.84 -9.43 4.64
N ILE A 51 1.53 -9.29 4.54
CA ILE A 51 0.56 -10.18 5.17
C ILE A 51 -0.56 -10.53 4.20
N ALA A 52 -1.09 -11.73 4.33
CA ALA A 52 -2.30 -12.16 3.67
C ALA A 52 -3.50 -11.93 4.60
N LEU A 53 -4.53 -11.26 4.08
CA LEU A 53 -5.81 -11.03 4.75
C LEU A 53 -6.96 -11.61 3.89
N PRO A 54 -8.19 -11.77 4.42
CA PRO A 54 -9.33 -12.22 3.61
C PRO A 54 -9.56 -11.41 2.33
N HIS A 55 -9.26 -10.11 2.35
CA HIS A 55 -9.37 -9.22 1.18
C HIS A 55 -8.08 -9.13 0.35
N GLY A 56 -7.16 -10.08 0.47
CA GLY A 56 -5.93 -10.15 -0.34
C GLY A 56 -4.66 -9.75 0.44
N PRO A 57 -3.51 -9.68 -0.24
CA PRO A 57 -2.23 -9.27 0.36
C PRO A 57 -2.20 -7.79 0.72
N ALA A 58 -1.45 -7.43 1.75
CA ALA A 58 -1.32 -6.06 2.25
C ALA A 58 0.05 -5.85 2.90
N GLY A 59 0.53 -4.61 2.91
CA GLY A 59 1.61 -4.18 3.80
C GLY A 59 1.07 -3.80 5.17
N SER A 60 1.64 -4.36 6.25
CA SER A 60 1.17 -4.12 7.63
C SER A 60 1.31 -2.65 8.02
N ARG A 61 2.49 -2.06 7.85
CA ARG A 61 2.79 -0.67 8.21
C ARG A 61 2.00 0.32 7.35
N THR A 62 1.74 -0.01 6.09
CA THR A 62 0.90 0.79 5.20
C THR A 62 -0.52 0.94 5.77
N MET A 63 -1.09 -0.14 6.30
CA MET A 63 -2.38 -0.06 6.97
C MET A 63 -2.31 0.78 8.25
N ASP A 64 -1.28 0.59 9.07
CA ASP A 64 -1.10 1.33 10.32
C ASP A 64 -0.95 2.85 10.06
N VAL A 65 -0.23 3.23 8.99
CA VAL A 65 -0.10 4.63 8.53
C VAL A 65 -1.46 5.20 8.12
N LEU A 66 -2.26 4.43 7.36
CA LEU A 66 -3.61 4.85 6.97
C LEU A 66 -4.54 4.96 8.19
N GLU A 67 -4.35 4.13 9.22
CA GLU A 67 -5.10 4.22 10.49
C GLU A 67 -4.64 5.38 11.40
N PHE A 68 -3.64 6.16 10.96
CA PHE A 68 -3.00 7.19 11.76
C PHE A 68 -2.51 6.68 13.12
N ASP A 69 -1.98 5.46 13.17
CA ASP A 69 -1.46 4.86 14.40
C ASP A 69 -0.30 5.70 14.95
N GLY A 70 -0.50 6.30 16.13
CA GLY A 70 0.48 7.22 16.73
C GLY A 70 1.80 6.56 17.14
N TYR A 71 1.80 5.25 17.42
CA TYR A 71 3.03 4.51 17.74
C TYR A 71 3.86 4.26 16.50
N ILE A 72 3.23 3.89 15.38
CA ILE A 72 3.90 3.69 14.09
C ILE A 72 4.34 5.00 13.47
N LEU A 73 3.50 6.04 13.54
CA LEU A 73 3.81 7.36 12.99
C LEU A 73 4.92 8.06 13.79
N GLY A 74 4.86 8.03 15.12
CA GLY A 74 5.85 8.67 15.99
C GLY A 74 6.07 10.15 15.61
N GLU A 75 7.31 10.51 15.28
CA GLU A 75 7.69 11.87 14.86
C GLU A 75 7.10 12.29 13.50
N TYR A 76 6.56 11.36 12.71
CA TYR A 76 5.98 11.63 11.39
C TYR A 76 4.46 11.86 11.41
N ALA A 77 3.84 11.95 12.60
CA ALA A 77 2.39 12.16 12.70
C ALA A 77 1.92 13.46 12.02
N ASP A 78 2.66 14.55 12.21
CA ASP A 78 2.38 15.83 11.55
C ASP A 78 2.49 15.69 10.02
N LYS A 79 3.55 15.03 9.53
CA LYS A 79 3.70 14.77 8.09
C LYS A 79 2.55 13.95 7.52
N ALA A 80 2.10 12.91 8.23
CA ALA A 80 0.97 12.10 7.79
C ALA A 80 -0.31 12.93 7.66
N THR A 81 -0.63 13.77 8.66
CA THR A 81 -1.85 14.60 8.64
C THR A 81 -1.78 15.77 7.66
N GLU A 82 -0.58 16.26 7.32
CA GLU A 82 -0.38 17.29 6.30
C GLU A 82 -0.55 16.74 4.87
N LEU A 83 -0.19 15.48 4.64
CA LEU A 83 -0.18 14.84 3.32
C LEU A 83 -1.39 13.92 3.06
N LEU A 84 -2.05 13.42 4.10
CA LEU A 84 -3.16 12.48 3.99
C LEU A 84 -4.35 12.99 4.80
N VAL A 85 -5.55 12.85 4.25
CA VAL A 85 -6.81 13.17 4.95
C VAL A 85 -7.70 11.94 4.90
N GLN A 86 -8.16 11.46 6.06
CA GLN A 86 -9.24 10.49 6.12
C GLN A 86 -10.57 11.21 5.85
N GLY A 87 -11.24 10.81 4.77
CA GLY A 87 -12.56 11.30 4.40
C GLY A 87 -13.68 10.59 5.17
N GLU A 88 -14.86 10.52 4.56
CA GLU A 88 -15.98 9.78 5.13
C GLU A 88 -15.78 8.26 5.01
N GLY A 89 -16.13 7.52 6.05
CA GLY A 89 -16.01 6.07 6.08
C GLY A 89 -14.56 5.58 5.95
N TYR A 90 -14.26 4.90 4.84
CA TYR A 90 -12.94 4.30 4.57
C TYR A 90 -12.17 5.04 3.46
N GLU A 91 -12.61 6.22 3.07
CA GLU A 91 -11.99 7.00 2.00
C GLU A 91 -10.80 7.82 2.50
N TYR A 92 -9.86 8.07 1.60
CA TYR A 92 -8.72 8.94 1.81
C TYR A 92 -8.60 9.93 0.65
N LEU A 93 -8.14 11.13 0.99
CA LEU A 93 -7.96 12.26 0.09
C LEU A 93 -6.54 12.81 0.26
N PRO A 94 -5.97 13.47 -0.78
CA PRO A 94 -4.72 14.20 -0.62
C PRO A 94 -4.88 15.32 0.40
N GLY A 95 -3.92 15.42 1.32
CA GLY A 95 -3.83 16.51 2.29
C GLY A 95 -3.41 17.83 1.64
N LYS A 96 -3.45 18.91 2.42
CA LYS A 96 -3.18 20.27 1.92
C LYS A 96 -1.78 20.44 1.34
N LYS A 97 -0.80 19.69 1.86
CA LYS A 97 0.58 19.72 1.37
C LYS A 97 0.90 18.53 0.45
N CYS A 98 -0.10 17.76 0.06
CA CYS A 98 0.11 16.65 -0.86
C CYS A 98 0.32 17.17 -2.29
N SER A 99 1.58 17.41 -2.64
CA SER A 99 2.03 17.84 -3.96
C SER A 99 3.26 17.03 -4.34
N THR A 100 3.33 16.58 -5.60
CA THR A 100 4.46 15.82 -6.14
C THR A 100 5.79 16.57 -6.02
N ASP A 101 5.75 17.90 -6.06
CA ASP A 101 6.95 18.76 -5.96
C ASP A 101 7.55 18.80 -4.54
N GLN A 102 6.81 18.33 -3.54
CA GLN A 102 7.21 18.35 -2.12
C GLN A 102 7.61 16.97 -1.59
N LEU A 103 7.60 15.93 -2.44
CA LEU A 103 7.96 14.57 -2.06
C LEU A 103 9.48 14.37 -2.23
N GLU A 104 10.20 14.26 -1.11
CA GLU A 104 11.67 14.19 -1.08
C GLU A 104 12.19 12.79 -0.74
N MET A 105 11.32 11.89 -0.30
CA MET A 105 11.67 10.54 0.17
C MET A 105 11.59 9.48 -0.93
N LEU A 106 10.95 9.79 -2.06
CA LEU A 106 10.77 8.88 -3.18
C LEU A 106 11.91 9.05 -4.19
N SER A 107 12.57 7.95 -4.53
CA SER A 107 13.51 7.91 -5.65
C SER A 107 12.79 7.76 -6.99
N ILE A 108 13.52 7.96 -8.10
CA ILE A 108 12.97 7.80 -9.46
C ILE A 108 12.38 6.40 -9.66
N SER A 109 13.03 5.34 -9.17
CA SER A 109 12.52 3.97 -9.30
C SER A 109 11.29 3.70 -8.42
N ASP A 110 11.19 4.37 -7.26
CA ASP A 110 9.99 4.31 -6.41
C ASP A 110 8.80 4.95 -7.15
N ILE A 111 9.00 6.14 -7.75
CA ILE A 111 7.98 6.84 -8.55
C ILE A 111 7.54 5.99 -9.73
N GLU A 112 8.47 5.42 -10.50
CA GLU A 112 8.14 4.54 -11.64
C GLU A 112 7.27 3.34 -11.20
N SER A 113 7.58 2.76 -10.04
CA SER A 113 6.84 1.62 -9.51
C SER A 113 5.45 2.01 -9.01
N LEU A 114 5.29 3.21 -8.46
CA LEU A 114 3.99 3.77 -8.10
C LEU A 114 3.16 4.09 -9.35
N ASP A 115 3.76 4.71 -10.37
CA ASP A 115 3.12 4.96 -11.67
C ASP A 115 2.68 3.64 -12.31
N PHE A 116 3.51 2.60 -12.30
CA PHE A 116 3.11 1.27 -12.77
C PHE A 116 1.85 0.77 -12.06
N ALA A 117 1.79 0.87 -10.72
CA ALA A 117 0.62 0.41 -9.98
C ALA A 117 -0.62 1.25 -10.30
N ILE A 118 -0.47 2.57 -10.41
CA ILE A 118 -1.56 3.50 -10.76
C ILE A 118 -2.09 3.22 -12.17
N ASP A 119 -1.21 3.11 -13.15
CA ASP A 119 -1.59 2.98 -14.57
C ASP A 119 -2.26 1.64 -14.87
N ASN A 120 -1.89 0.57 -14.15
CA ASN A 120 -2.43 -0.77 -14.37
C ASN A 120 -3.64 -1.11 -13.49
N PHE A 121 -3.75 -0.53 -12.29
CA PHE A 121 -4.75 -0.95 -11.29
C PHE A 121 -5.51 0.23 -10.65
N GLY A 122 -5.12 1.48 -10.92
CA GLY A 122 -5.71 2.66 -10.27
C GLY A 122 -7.14 2.96 -10.70
N THR A 123 -7.53 2.61 -11.94
CA THR A 123 -8.89 2.81 -12.46
C THR A 123 -9.81 1.61 -12.26
N MET A 124 -9.29 0.49 -11.75
CA MET A 124 -10.10 -0.67 -11.41
C MET A 124 -11.02 -0.33 -10.24
N ASP A 125 -12.20 -0.95 -10.19
CA ASP A 125 -12.99 -0.85 -8.97
C ASP A 125 -12.33 -1.64 -7.82
N LYS A 126 -12.78 -1.37 -6.60
CA LYS A 126 -12.27 -1.99 -5.38
C LYS A 126 -12.25 -3.51 -5.45
N TRP A 127 -13.30 -4.13 -5.99
CA TRP A 127 -13.44 -5.58 -6.02
C TRP A 127 -12.60 -6.20 -7.12
N ASP A 128 -12.47 -5.52 -8.26
CA ASP A 128 -11.57 -5.95 -9.34
C ASP A 128 -10.11 -6.04 -8.86
N VAL A 129 -9.61 -5.04 -8.12
CA VAL A 129 -8.24 -5.11 -7.55
C VAL A 129 -8.13 -6.20 -6.49
N VAL A 130 -9.16 -6.41 -5.66
CA VAL A 130 -9.18 -7.51 -4.69
C VAL A 130 -9.11 -8.85 -5.41
N HIS A 131 -9.93 -9.07 -6.44
CA HIS A 131 -9.94 -10.30 -7.23
C HIS A 131 -8.62 -10.53 -7.96
N TYR A 132 -8.02 -9.47 -8.53
CA TYR A 132 -6.69 -9.56 -9.12
C TYR A 132 -5.67 -10.00 -8.07
N THR A 133 -5.63 -9.35 -6.92
CA THR A 133 -4.65 -9.69 -5.88
C THR A 133 -4.90 -11.04 -5.20
N HIS A 134 -6.12 -11.58 -5.28
CA HIS A 134 -6.42 -12.96 -4.90
C HIS A 134 -5.86 -14.00 -5.88
N SER A 135 -5.64 -13.62 -7.14
CA SER A 135 -5.04 -14.51 -8.14
C SER A 135 -3.54 -14.74 -7.92
N LEU A 136 -2.88 -13.88 -7.14
CA LEU A 136 -1.44 -13.91 -6.87
C LEU A 136 -1.06 -15.15 -6.03
N PRO A 137 -0.06 -15.95 -6.44
CA PRO A 137 0.31 -17.21 -5.78
C PRO A 137 0.61 -17.05 -4.28
N GLU A 138 1.29 -15.97 -3.92
CA GLU A 138 1.71 -15.67 -2.55
C GLU A 138 0.54 -15.43 -1.61
N TRP A 139 -0.61 -14.98 -2.11
CA TRP A 139 -1.83 -14.88 -1.34
C TRP A 139 -2.68 -16.16 -1.44
N LYS A 140 -2.85 -16.66 -2.67
CA LYS A 140 -3.77 -17.76 -3.00
C LYS A 140 -3.54 -19.02 -2.19
N ARG A 141 -2.28 -19.29 -1.83
CA ARG A 141 -1.92 -20.41 -0.95
C ARG A 141 -2.63 -20.42 0.42
N PHE A 142 -3.04 -19.24 0.92
CA PHE A 142 -3.72 -19.09 2.21
C PHE A 142 -5.25 -19.09 2.10
N GLU A 143 -5.80 -18.99 0.88
CA GLU A 143 -7.25 -18.96 0.62
C GLU A 143 -8.03 -20.07 1.34
N PRO A 144 -7.58 -21.34 1.37
CA PRO A 144 -8.30 -22.40 2.08
C PRO A 144 -8.41 -22.16 3.59
N LEU A 145 -7.45 -21.46 4.21
CA LEU A 145 -7.46 -21.14 5.63
C LEU A 145 -8.49 -20.05 5.94
N PHE A 146 -8.58 -19.03 5.08
CA PHE A 146 -9.58 -17.97 5.20
C PHE A 146 -11.00 -18.50 4.98
N ASN A 147 -11.21 -19.33 3.95
CA ASN A 147 -12.52 -19.90 3.65
C ASN A 147 -13.06 -20.81 4.76
N LYS A 148 -12.16 -21.46 5.51
CA LYS A 148 -12.51 -22.29 6.67
C LYS A 148 -12.58 -21.50 7.99
N GLY A 149 -12.30 -20.19 7.96
CA GLY A 149 -12.24 -19.36 9.17
C GLY A 149 -11.14 -19.77 10.16
N MET A 150 -10.11 -20.48 9.70
CA MET A 150 -9.03 -20.99 10.56
C MET A 150 -8.07 -19.90 11.00
N THR A 151 -7.95 -18.83 10.21
CA THR A 151 -7.09 -17.68 10.47
C THR A 151 -7.72 -16.41 9.90
N LYS A 152 -7.27 -15.26 10.39
CA LYS A 152 -7.62 -13.92 9.85
C LYS A 152 -6.44 -13.20 9.22
N ARG A 153 -5.22 -13.72 9.41
CA ARG A 153 -3.97 -13.10 8.96
C ARG A 153 -2.88 -14.15 8.88
N GLU A 154 -2.14 -14.16 7.78
CA GLU A 154 -0.91 -14.94 7.63
C GLU A 154 0.23 -14.03 7.19
N SER A 155 1.47 -14.38 7.52
CA SER A 155 2.65 -13.65 7.04
C SER A 155 3.03 -14.14 5.65
N ILE A 156 3.35 -13.21 4.74
CA ILE A 156 3.88 -13.50 3.42
C ILE A 156 5.39 -13.23 3.46
N ARG A 157 6.21 -14.22 3.11
CA ARG A 157 7.66 -14.04 3.04
C ARG A 157 8.03 -13.28 1.77
N ILE A 158 9.06 -12.45 1.83
CA ILE A 158 9.51 -11.70 0.65
C ILE A 158 9.88 -12.60 -0.55
N THR A 159 10.40 -13.80 -0.28
CA THR A 159 10.71 -14.82 -1.31
C THR A 159 9.47 -15.37 -2.00
N GLU A 160 8.31 -15.30 -1.36
CA GLU A 160 7.03 -15.73 -1.94
C GLU A 160 6.47 -14.65 -2.85
N VAL A 161 6.72 -13.37 -2.56
CA VAL A 161 6.34 -12.24 -3.43
C VAL A 161 7.11 -12.25 -4.76
N LEU A 162 8.23 -12.96 -4.84
CA LEU A 162 9.01 -13.16 -6.07
C LEU A 162 8.48 -14.28 -6.97
N SER A 163 7.47 -15.04 -6.53
CA SER A 163 6.79 -16.05 -7.35
C SER A 163 5.71 -15.45 -8.25
#